data_AF-A0A822XJW1-F1
#
_entry.id   AF-A0A822XJW1-F1
#
_cell.length_a   1.000
_cell.length_b   1.000
_cell.length_c   1.000
_cell.angle_alpha   90.00
_cell.angle_beta   90.00
_cell.angle_gamma   90.00
#
_symmetry.space_group_name_H-M   'P 1'
#
loop_
_entity.id
_entity.type
_entity.pdbx_description
1 polymer ?
#
loop_
_entity_poly.entity_id
_entity_poly.type
_entity_poly.pdbx_seq_one_letter_code
_entity_poly.pdbx_strand_id
1 'polypeptide(L)' 'MGIWLMHCHLGVHITWGLAMAFLVENGIGELQSLERPPADLPPC' A
#
# COMPACT_ATOMS: atom_id res chain seq x y z
N MET A 1 1.32 8.10 -5.92
CA MET A 1 0.58 6.83 -5.97
C MET A 1 0.78 6.11 -4.64
N GLY A 2 -0.22 5.41 -4.14
CA GLY A 2 -0.17 4.62 -2.91
C GLY A 2 -0.46 3.16 -3.15
N ILE A 3 -0.08 2.32 -2.18
CA ILE A 3 -0.40 0.89 -2.18
C ILE A 3 -1.23 0.58 -0.94
N TRP A 4 -2.38 -0.07 -1.11
CA TRP A 4 -3.24 -0.51 -0.01
C TRP A 4 -3.31 -2.03 0.02
N LEU A 5 -2.95 -2.64 1.15
CA LEU A 5 -3.07 -4.07 1.35
C LEU A 5 -4.48 -4.42 1.83
N MET A 6 -5.21 -5.20 1.05
CA MET A 6 -6.46 -5.84 1.47
C MET A 6 -6.20 -7.31 1.66
N HIS A 7 -6.53 -7.84 2.83
CA HIS A 7 -6.26 -9.23 3.14
C HIS A 7 -7.28 -9.79 4.13
N CYS A 8 -7.34 -11.12 4.22
CA CYS A 8 -8.04 -11.78 5.31
C CYS A 8 -7.35 -11.47 6.64
N HIS A 9 -8.08 -11.02 7.66
CA HIS A 9 -7.51 -10.66 8.96
C HIS A 9 -6.98 -11.85 9.77
N LEU A 10 -7.28 -13.09 9.36
CA LEU A 10 -6.68 -14.28 9.94
C LEU A 10 -5.26 -14.46 9.36
N GLY A 11 -4.23 -14.26 10.19
CA GLY A 11 -2.84 -14.17 9.74
C GLY A 11 -2.36 -15.36 8.88
N VAL A 12 -2.80 -16.59 9.18
CA VAL A 12 -2.42 -17.77 8.40
C VAL A 12 -2.93 -17.72 6.95
N HIS A 13 -4.06 -17.05 6.72
CA HIS A 13 -4.64 -16.88 5.38
C HIS A 13 -3.85 -15.89 4.52
N ILE A 14 -3.18 -14.90 5.13
CA ILE A 14 -2.32 -13.96 4.39
C ILE A 14 -1.18 -14.72 3.72
N THR A 15 -0.50 -15.61 4.46
CA THR A 15 0.60 -16.43 3.94
C THR A 15 0.17 -17.47 2.91
N TRP A 16 -1.11 -17.87 2.94
CA TRP A 16 -1.69 -18.78 1.95
C TRP A 16 -2.16 -18.05 0.68
N GLY A 17 -2.04 -16.72 0.61
CA GLY A 17 -2.34 -15.93 -0.59
C GLY A 17 -3.68 -15.21 -0.58
N LEU A 18 -4.38 -15.13 0.56
CA LEU A 18 -5.60 -14.31 0.71
C LEU A 18 -5.23 -12.85 1.04
N ALA A 19 -4.40 -12.28 0.18
CA ALA A 19 -3.96 -10.89 0.23
C ALA A 19 -3.85 -10.32 -1.19
N MET A 20 -4.21 -9.05 -1.34
CA MET A 20 -4.17 -8.31 -2.59
C MET A 20 -3.69 -6.88 -2.31
N ALA A 21 -2.88 -6.34 -3.20
CA ALA A 21 -2.43 -4.96 -3.14
C ALA A 21 -3.15 -4.14 -4.20
N PHE A 22 -3.74 -3.01 -3.80
CA PHE A 22 -4.31 -2.03 -4.71
C PHE A 22 -3.33 -0.89 -4.93
N LEU A 23 -2.89 -0.70 -6.17
CA LEU A 23 -2.18 0.50 -6.57
C LEU A 23 -3.22 1.61 -6.85
N VAL A 24 -3.10 2.71 -6.12
CA VAL A 24 -3.97 3.87 -6.27
C VAL A 24 -3.14 5.04 -6.79
N GLU A 25 -3.45 5.53 -7.97
CA GLU A 25 -2.77 6.67 -8.57
C GLU A 25 -3.11 7.99 -7.84
N ASN A 26 -2.26 9.00 -8.01
CA ASN A 26 -2.57 10.32 -7.47
C ASN A 26 -3.69 10.97 -8.29
N GLY A 27 -4.58 11.68 -7.62
CA GLY A 27 -5.55 12.55 -8.28
C GLY A 27 -4.92 13.87 -8.75
N ILE A 28 -5.76 14.78 -9.24
CA ILE A 28 -5.31 16.07 -9.81
C ILE A 28 -4.97 17.08 -8.71
N GLY A 29 -5.68 17.04 -7.58
CA GLY A 29 -5.48 18.00 -6.50
C GLY A 29 -4.33 17.63 -5.56
N GLU A 30 -3.70 18.63 -4.95
CA GLU A 30 -2.63 18.44 -3.95
C GLU A 30 -3.05 17.48 -2.82
N LEU A 31 -4.29 17.61 -2.33
CA LEU A 31 -4.85 16.73 -1.28
C LEU A 31 -5.21 15.32 -1.75
N GLN A 32 -5.08 15.05 -3.06
CA GLN A 32 -5.30 13.73 -3.67
C GLN A 32 -3.97 13.08 -4.09
N SER A 33 -2.83 13.69 -3.74
CA SER A 33 -1.51 13.11 -3.91
C SER A 33 -0.93 12.71 -2.57
N LEU A 34 -0.19 11.61 -2.57
CA LEU A 34 0.65 11.26 -1.43
C LEU A 34 1.93 12.10 -1.42
N GLU A 35 2.47 12.29 -0.22
CA GLU A 35 3.77 12.91 -0.01
C GLU A 35 4.91 11.96 -0.44
N ARG A 36 6.10 12.53 -0.65
CA ARG A 36 7.27 11.74 -1.05
C ARG A 36 7.65 10.76 0.07
N PRO A 37 8.10 9.53 -0.26
CA PRO A 37 8.59 8.58 0.74
C PRO A 37 9.70 9.19 1.64
N PRO A 38 9.72 8.86 2.94
CA PRO A 38 10.79 9.25 3.85
C PRO A 38 12.15 8.72 3.40
N ALA A 39 13.22 9.48 3.71
CA ALA A 39 14.59 9.12 3.31
C ALA A 39 15.18 7.95 4.12
N ASP A 40 14.59 7.63 5.27
CA ASP A 40 15.03 6.61 6.24
C ASP A 40 14.31 5.27 6.09
N LEU A 41 13.62 5.04 4.97
CA LEU A 41 13.02 3.75 4.66
C LEU A 41 14.08 2.62 4.62
N PRO A 42 13.75 1.43 5.15
CA PRO A 42 14.66 0.29 5.12
C PRO A 42 14.94 -0.14 3.66
N PRO A 43 16.16 -0.64 3.37
CA PRO A 43 16.47 -1.19 2.05
C PRO A 43 15.61 -2.44 1.77
N CYS A 44 15.37 -2.68 0.49
CA CYS A 44 14.64 -3.86 0.00
C CYS A 44 15.44 -5.15 0.15
#